data_AF-A0A0B8P5K3-F1
#
_entry.id   AF-A0A0B8P5K3-F1
#
_cell.length_a   1.000
_cell.length_b   1.000
_cell.length_c   1.000
_cell.angle_alpha   90.00
_cell.angle_beta   90.00
_cell.angle_gamma   90.00
#
_symmetry.space_group_name_H-M   'P 1'
#
loop_
_entity.id
_entity.type
_entity.pdbx_description
1 polymer ?
#
loop_
_entity_poly.entity_id
_entity_poly.type
_entity_poly.pdbx_seq_one_letter_code
_entity_poly.pdbx_strand_id
1 'polypeptide(L)'
;MQNYSRVQSCAIVNHACEVAIKRGERQTDICAAIDVDAGYFSKCKSGKKFLSLDKLTSLIDEYGKPSFLQSGVYKLSERYSSVEEFTDGFRDGHELYLANQQLGYWKREEFQKNMTLMLNLKDAHLEQGANKYQRLTEILKELLSLEEFREWFDLYHPSHDISSISELLGGSPKAPDYPTLQSILDYFNITVNEAPGLQIEAFFQRLGMMHFLFESIENFAFENTKIKKIPVSEEFIIQGNCIFEDEGRLNDKLAKRTEKFVTDYSANSFRFIESSLDFRMIDCDSVLTLYGYILEVFMTDNLNFYACLALKYTDDTLNRNMIIPLDASDIVDNLKKILKTIGAKSLHSDLAFKKALAEEGATIPGVTLLD
;
A
#
# COMPACT_ATOMS: atom_id res chain seq x y z
N MET A 1 15.39 25.78 30.35
CA MET A 1 14.52 24.66 30.77
C MET A 1 13.18 24.81 30.07
N GLN A 2 12.75 23.79 29.33
CA GLN A 2 11.54 23.84 28.51
C GLN A 2 10.33 23.49 29.39
N ASN A 3 9.37 24.41 29.53
CA ASN A 3 8.14 24.15 30.27
C ASN A 3 7.07 23.64 29.30
N TYR A 4 6.50 22.46 29.56
CA TYR A 4 5.40 21.90 28.77
C TYR A 4 4.05 22.51 29.19
N SER A 5 3.24 22.90 28.21
CA SER A 5 1.87 23.30 28.47
C SER A 5 1.02 22.09 28.90
N ARG A 6 -0.17 22.34 29.46
CA ARG A 6 -1.12 21.28 29.86
C ARG A 6 -1.45 20.30 28.74
N VAL A 7 -1.65 20.84 27.54
CA VAL A 7 -1.95 20.04 26.35
C VAL A 7 -0.74 19.18 26.00
N GLN A 8 0.46 19.75 26.05
CA GLN A 8 1.71 19.06 25.71
C GLN A 8 2.06 17.98 26.75
N SER A 9 1.86 18.24 28.04
CA SER A 9 2.07 17.24 29.09
C SER A 9 1.10 16.06 28.95
N CYS A 10 -0.18 16.34 28.70
CA CYS A 10 -1.20 15.31 28.42
C CYS A 10 -0.83 14.46 27.21
N ALA A 11 -0.31 15.10 26.16
CA ALA A 11 0.18 14.45 24.96
C ALA A 11 1.27 13.43 25.23
N ILE A 12 2.29 13.84 26.00
CA ILE A 12 3.45 13.01 26.35
C ILE A 12 2.99 11.74 27.06
N VAL A 13 2.09 11.89 28.02
CA VAL A 13 1.54 10.76 28.78
C VAL A 13 0.74 9.82 27.89
N ASN A 14 -0.13 10.35 27.01
CA ASN A 14 -0.94 9.53 26.13
C ASN A 14 -0.08 8.83 25.05
N HIS A 15 0.92 9.50 24.49
CA HIS A 15 1.86 8.91 23.54
C HIS A 15 2.63 7.73 24.16
N ALA A 16 3.17 7.91 25.37
CA ALA A 16 3.85 6.83 26.07
C ALA A 16 2.94 5.59 26.28
N CYS A 17 1.65 5.81 26.58
CA CYS A 17 0.69 4.70 26.69
C CYS A 17 0.51 3.95 25.36
N GLU A 18 0.37 4.68 24.26
CA GLU A 18 0.19 4.07 22.93
C GLU A 18 1.43 3.29 22.49
N VAL A 19 2.63 3.82 22.74
CA VAL A 19 3.89 3.13 22.45
C VAL A 19 4.04 1.87 23.31
N ALA A 20 3.75 1.95 24.61
CA ALA A 20 3.77 0.79 25.51
C ALA A 20 2.79 -0.31 25.08
N ILE A 21 1.57 0.04 24.67
CA ILE A 21 0.59 -0.94 24.15
C ILE A 21 1.15 -1.67 22.94
N LYS A 22 1.80 -0.96 22.01
CA LYS A 22 2.45 -1.56 20.84
C LYS A 22 3.62 -2.48 21.20
N ARG A 23 4.31 -2.22 22.32
CA ARG A 23 5.38 -3.07 22.88
C ARG A 23 4.85 -4.24 23.71
N GLY A 24 3.54 -4.35 23.92
CA GLY A 24 2.92 -5.39 24.76
C GLY A 24 3.03 -5.12 26.26
N GLU A 25 3.38 -3.90 26.64
CA GLU A 25 3.53 -3.45 28.02
C GLU A 25 2.20 -2.94 28.59
N ARG A 26 2.06 -3.00 29.92
CA ARG A 26 0.88 -2.51 30.64
C ARG A 26 1.16 -1.14 31.22
N GLN A 27 0.09 -0.37 31.47
CA GLN A 27 0.21 0.94 32.12
C GLN A 27 0.91 0.86 33.49
N THR A 28 0.79 -0.26 34.20
CA THR A 28 1.48 -0.53 35.47
C THR A 28 2.99 -0.55 35.32
N ASP A 29 3.49 -0.98 34.16
CA ASP A 29 4.92 -1.10 33.88
C ASP A 29 5.51 0.30 33.66
N ILE A 30 4.81 1.15 32.90
CA ILE A 30 5.13 2.58 32.76
C ILE A 30 5.15 3.27 34.13
N CYS A 31 4.09 3.06 34.92
CA CYS A 31 3.94 3.67 36.24
C CYS A 31 5.07 3.26 37.20
N ALA A 32 5.53 2.01 37.12
CA ALA A 32 6.67 1.53 37.90
C ALA A 32 7.99 2.15 37.41
N ALA A 33 8.20 2.25 36.09
CA ALA A 33 9.41 2.83 35.50
C ALA A 33 9.60 4.30 35.91
N ILE A 34 8.51 5.07 35.95
CA ILE A 34 8.55 6.48 36.36
C ILE A 34 8.20 6.70 37.83
N ASP A 35 8.02 5.66 38.65
CA ASP A 35 7.66 5.76 40.07
C ASP A 35 6.46 6.71 40.33
N VAL A 36 5.31 6.37 39.76
CA VAL A 36 4.05 7.13 39.88
C VAL A 36 2.88 6.19 40.14
N ASP A 37 1.96 6.58 41.04
CA ASP A 37 0.71 5.84 41.28
C ASP A 37 -0.19 5.78 40.02
N ALA A 38 -0.77 4.61 39.74
CA ALA A 38 -1.60 4.40 38.56
C ALA A 38 -2.87 5.29 38.53
N GLY A 39 -3.46 5.58 39.69
CA GLY A 39 -4.60 6.48 39.81
C GLY A 39 -4.23 7.94 39.53
N TYR A 40 -3.02 8.35 39.95
CA TYR A 40 -2.45 9.65 39.62
C TYR A 40 -2.12 9.75 38.12
N PHE A 41 -1.49 8.73 37.55
CA PHE A 41 -1.12 8.66 36.15
C PHE A 41 -2.35 8.74 35.23
N SER A 42 -3.43 8.03 35.56
CA SER A 42 -4.71 8.10 34.84
C SER A 42 -5.30 9.52 34.82
N LYS A 43 -5.18 10.27 35.91
CA LYS A 43 -5.61 11.69 35.96
C LYS A 43 -4.72 12.60 35.10
N CYS A 44 -3.46 12.22 34.85
CA CYS A 44 -2.57 12.94 33.95
C CYS A 44 -2.94 12.74 32.48
N LYS A 45 -3.41 11.54 32.09
CA LYS A 45 -3.93 11.24 30.74
C LYS A 45 -5.11 12.12 30.33
N SER A 46 -5.94 12.51 31.30
CA SER A 46 -7.07 13.43 31.08
C SER A 46 -6.72 14.89 31.36
N GLY A 47 -5.45 15.21 31.59
CA GLY A 47 -4.96 16.54 31.95
C GLY A 47 -5.51 17.09 33.27
N LYS A 48 -6.09 16.28 34.16
CA LYS A 48 -6.63 16.74 35.48
C LYS A 48 -5.52 16.94 36.52
N LYS A 49 -4.39 16.27 36.32
CA LYS A 49 -3.13 16.40 37.09
C LYS A 49 -1.97 16.52 36.11
N PHE A 50 -0.80 16.90 36.63
CA PHE A 50 0.41 17.11 35.84
C PHE A 50 1.54 16.30 36.43
N LEU A 51 2.23 15.55 35.60
CA LEU A 51 3.53 14.99 35.98
C LEU A 51 4.55 16.12 36.13
N SER A 52 5.52 15.92 37.03
CA SER A 52 6.67 16.82 37.10
C SER A 52 7.50 16.74 35.82
N LEU A 53 8.28 17.78 35.55
CA LEU A 53 9.11 17.86 34.35
C LEU A 53 10.04 16.65 34.23
N ASP A 54 10.69 16.24 35.33
CA ASP A 54 11.61 15.10 35.34
C ASP A 54 10.92 13.81 34.88
N LYS A 55 9.68 13.57 35.33
CA LYS A 55 8.90 12.39 34.94
C LYS A 55 8.43 12.46 33.49
N LEU A 56 8.09 13.66 32.99
CA LEU A 56 7.78 13.86 31.57
C LEU A 56 9.02 13.63 30.69
N THR A 57 10.20 14.07 31.14
CA THR A 57 11.46 13.81 30.45
C THR A 57 11.77 12.33 30.43
N SER A 58 11.63 11.61 31.55
CA SER A 58 11.80 10.15 31.57
C SER A 58 10.86 9.43 30.60
N LEU A 59 9.60 9.85 30.50
CA LEU A 59 8.66 9.30 29.51
C LEU A 59 9.11 9.58 28.07
N ILE A 60 9.63 10.78 27.79
CA ILE A 60 10.14 11.13 26.46
C ILE A 60 11.39 10.32 26.12
N ASP A 61 12.31 10.16 27.06
CA ASP A 61 13.55 9.43 26.85
C ASP A 61 13.29 7.93 26.58
N GLU A 62 12.28 7.35 27.23
CA GLU A 62 11.97 5.91 27.13
C GLU A 62 10.98 5.57 26.00
N TYR A 63 9.98 6.42 25.76
CA TYR A 63 8.89 6.17 24.82
C TYR A 63 8.86 7.12 23.61
N GLY A 64 9.70 8.15 23.60
CA GLY A 64 9.71 9.18 22.57
C GLY A 64 8.81 10.37 22.89
N LYS A 65 9.01 11.47 22.14
CA LYS A 65 8.21 12.69 22.25
C LYS A 65 7.01 12.60 21.29
N PRO A 66 5.78 12.98 21.72
CA PRO A 66 4.64 13.04 20.82
C PRO A 66 4.91 13.85 19.57
N SER A 67 4.48 13.32 18.43
CA SER A 67 4.62 13.84 17.08
C SER A 67 3.82 15.12 16.78
N PHE A 68 3.46 15.93 17.77
CA PHE A 68 3.02 17.31 17.53
C PHE A 68 3.78 18.32 18.39
N LEU A 69 4.73 17.84 19.19
CA LEU A 69 5.59 18.65 20.04
C LEU A 69 6.97 18.89 19.43
N GLN A 70 7.27 18.27 18.29
CA GLN A 70 8.42 18.63 17.46
C GLN A 70 7.92 19.54 16.33
N SER A 71 8.63 20.62 16.03
CA SER A 71 8.40 21.40 14.82
C SER A 71 9.00 20.65 13.63
N GLY A 72 8.27 20.52 12.54
CA GLY A 72 8.71 19.82 11.33
C GLY A 72 7.53 19.32 10.48
N VAL A 73 7.84 18.77 9.32
CA VAL A 73 6.85 18.11 8.45
C VAL A 73 6.77 16.63 8.83
N TYR A 74 5.57 16.17 9.16
CA TYR A 74 5.30 14.80 9.59
C TYR A 74 4.89 13.95 8.39
N LYS A 75 5.55 12.81 8.20
CA LYS A 75 5.21 11.85 7.12
C LYS A 75 5.34 10.40 7.59
N LEU A 76 4.27 9.62 7.44
CA LEU A 76 4.33 8.17 7.52
C LEU A 76 4.89 7.64 6.19
N SER A 77 6.11 7.09 6.21
CA SER A 77 6.84 6.72 4.99
C SER A 77 7.63 5.43 5.15
N GLU A 78 7.86 4.74 4.05
CA GLU A 78 8.88 3.70 3.94
C GLU A 78 10.27 4.34 4.00
N ARG A 79 11.19 3.70 4.72
CA ARG A 79 12.56 4.17 4.88
C ARG A 79 13.50 3.44 3.94
N TYR A 80 14.27 4.20 3.18
CA TYR A 80 15.43 3.70 2.46
C TYR A 80 16.71 4.27 3.08
N SER A 81 17.80 3.51 3.02
CA SER A 81 19.14 3.90 3.49
C SER A 81 20.00 4.55 2.40
N SER A 82 19.67 4.34 1.13
CA SER A 82 20.31 4.99 -0.01
C SER A 82 19.42 5.00 -1.26
N VAL A 83 19.84 5.76 -2.27
CA VAL A 83 19.21 5.74 -3.61
C VAL A 83 19.36 4.36 -4.27
N GLU A 84 20.48 3.67 -4.07
CA GLU A 84 20.73 2.33 -4.60
C GLU A 84 19.77 1.29 -3.99
N GLU A 85 19.57 1.31 -2.67
CA GLU A 85 18.59 0.43 -2.02
C GLU A 85 17.17 0.70 -2.56
N PHE A 86 16.84 1.98 -2.75
CA PHE A 86 15.58 2.35 -3.38
C PHE A 86 15.49 1.79 -4.81
N THR A 87 16.49 2.02 -5.66
CA THR A 87 16.42 1.58 -7.07
C THR A 87 16.34 0.07 -7.22
N ASP A 88 17.08 -0.67 -6.40
CA ASP A 88 17.16 -2.12 -6.46
C ASP A 88 15.89 -2.77 -5.88
N GLY A 89 15.36 -2.20 -4.79
CA GLY A 89 14.21 -2.74 -4.07
C GLY A 89 12.85 -2.19 -4.51
N PHE A 90 12.79 -1.12 -5.31
CA PHE A 90 11.53 -0.43 -5.61
C PHE A 90 10.49 -1.35 -6.25
N ARG A 91 10.91 -2.19 -7.21
CA ARG A 91 10.00 -3.07 -7.97
C ARG A 91 9.33 -4.07 -7.03
N ASP A 92 10.14 -4.86 -6.35
CA ASP A 92 9.64 -5.93 -5.49
C ASP A 92 8.83 -5.33 -4.32
N GLY A 93 9.27 -4.21 -3.76
CA GLY A 93 8.52 -3.46 -2.74
C GLY A 93 7.18 -2.92 -3.24
N HIS A 94 7.10 -2.49 -4.51
CA HIS A 94 5.86 -2.03 -5.11
C HIS A 94 4.87 -3.18 -5.37
N GLU A 95 5.34 -4.30 -5.90
CA GLU A 95 4.51 -5.50 -6.09
C GLU A 95 3.95 -6.01 -4.76
N LEU A 96 4.77 -6.01 -3.71
CA LEU A 96 4.36 -6.36 -2.34
C LEU A 96 3.32 -5.39 -1.77
N TYR A 97 3.51 -4.08 -2.01
CA TYR A 97 2.52 -3.07 -1.62
C TYR A 97 1.17 -3.33 -2.29
N LEU A 98 1.15 -3.55 -3.61
CA LEU A 98 -0.08 -3.82 -4.37
C LEU A 98 -0.75 -5.11 -3.90
N ALA A 99 0.01 -6.18 -3.70
CA ALA A 99 -0.49 -7.43 -3.13
C ALA A 99 -1.15 -7.22 -1.76
N ASN A 100 -0.56 -6.37 -0.91
CA ASN A 100 -1.13 -6.04 0.40
C ASN A 100 -2.42 -5.23 0.28
N GLN A 101 -2.47 -4.25 -0.62
CA GLN A 101 -3.71 -3.50 -0.85
C GLN A 101 -4.82 -4.43 -1.34
N GLN A 102 -4.53 -5.29 -2.32
CA GLN A 102 -5.49 -6.27 -2.84
C GLN A 102 -5.99 -7.20 -1.73
N LEU A 103 -5.10 -7.83 -0.95
CA LEU A 103 -5.47 -8.68 0.20
C LEU A 103 -6.32 -7.91 1.23
N GLY A 104 -6.01 -6.63 1.46
CA GLY A 104 -6.81 -5.74 2.29
C GLY A 104 -8.24 -5.58 1.77
N TYR A 105 -8.43 -5.42 0.45
CA TYR A 105 -9.75 -5.36 -0.18
C TYR A 105 -10.55 -6.66 -0.01
N TRP A 106 -9.94 -7.83 -0.21
CA TRP A 106 -10.60 -9.14 0.01
C TRP A 106 -11.17 -9.29 1.42
N LYS A 107 -10.51 -8.69 2.41
CA LYS A 107 -10.91 -8.76 3.83
C LYS A 107 -12.01 -7.77 4.21
N ARG A 108 -12.38 -6.79 3.35
CA ARG A 108 -13.41 -5.80 3.68
C ARG A 108 -14.78 -6.45 3.75
N GLU A 109 -15.57 -6.10 4.76
CA GLU A 109 -16.93 -6.63 4.98
C GLU A 109 -17.84 -6.45 3.75
N GLU A 110 -17.73 -5.31 3.06
CA GLU A 110 -18.44 -5.06 1.81
C GLU A 110 -18.11 -6.13 0.75
N PHE A 111 -16.82 -6.42 0.54
CA PHE A 111 -16.40 -7.44 -0.41
C PHE A 111 -16.95 -8.83 -0.03
N GLN A 112 -16.88 -9.18 1.26
CA GLN A 112 -17.42 -10.45 1.76
C GLN A 112 -18.92 -10.58 1.50
N LYS A 113 -19.70 -9.53 1.81
CA LYS A 113 -21.15 -9.47 1.53
C LYS A 113 -21.41 -9.70 0.05
N ASN A 114 -20.69 -9.01 -0.83
CA ASN A 114 -20.88 -9.12 -2.26
C ASN A 114 -20.51 -10.49 -2.82
N MET A 115 -19.41 -11.08 -2.35
CA MET A 115 -19.02 -12.44 -2.73
C MET A 115 -20.13 -13.46 -2.37
N THR A 116 -20.74 -13.32 -1.19
CA THR A 116 -21.87 -14.17 -0.78
C THR A 116 -23.18 -13.90 -1.53
N LEU A 117 -23.33 -12.72 -2.14
CA LEU A 117 -24.46 -12.40 -3.01
C LEU A 117 -24.24 -12.92 -4.44
N MET A 118 -23.00 -12.91 -4.91
CA MET A 118 -22.63 -13.37 -6.25
C MET A 118 -22.59 -14.90 -6.35
N LEU A 119 -22.04 -15.56 -5.33
CA LEU A 119 -21.86 -17.01 -5.27
C LEU A 119 -22.83 -17.63 -4.25
N ASN A 120 -23.73 -18.47 -4.74
CA ASN A 120 -24.68 -19.22 -3.94
C ASN A 120 -24.31 -20.70 -3.92
N LEU A 121 -24.32 -21.29 -2.72
CA LEU A 121 -24.17 -22.73 -2.56
C LEU A 121 -25.55 -23.38 -2.70
N LYS A 122 -25.67 -24.45 -3.49
CA LYS A 122 -26.94 -25.18 -3.67
C LYS A 122 -27.38 -25.94 -2.39
N ASP A 123 -26.56 -25.95 -1.33
CA ASP A 123 -26.86 -26.59 -0.05
C ASP A 123 -27.90 -25.81 0.77
N ALA A 124 -29.03 -26.44 1.06
CA ALA A 124 -30.21 -25.87 1.73
C ALA A 124 -30.03 -25.53 3.22
N HIS A 125 -28.85 -25.75 3.81
CA HIS A 125 -28.61 -25.64 5.27
C HIS A 125 -27.73 -24.46 5.70
N LEU A 126 -27.30 -23.59 4.78
CA LEU A 126 -26.40 -22.46 5.07
C LEU A 126 -27.12 -21.10 4.97
N GLU A 127 -28.06 -20.85 5.89
CA GLU A 127 -28.90 -19.63 5.88
C GLU A 127 -28.32 -18.40 6.63
N GLN A 128 -27.06 -18.41 7.11
CA GLN A 128 -26.50 -17.28 7.87
C GLN A 128 -25.13 -16.80 7.36
N GLY A 129 -25.01 -15.48 7.15
CA GLY A 129 -23.96 -14.82 6.36
C GLY A 129 -22.51 -15.15 6.71
N ALA A 130 -22.14 -15.20 8.00
CA ALA A 130 -20.77 -15.52 8.41
C ALA A 130 -20.37 -16.98 8.08
N ASN A 131 -21.30 -17.92 8.28
CA ASN A 131 -21.09 -19.34 7.94
C ASN A 131 -21.00 -19.56 6.43
N LYS A 132 -21.72 -18.74 5.64
CA LYS A 132 -21.68 -18.81 4.17
C LYS A 132 -20.37 -18.31 3.60
N TYR A 133 -19.86 -17.16 4.08
CA TYR A 133 -18.57 -16.61 3.60
C TYR A 133 -17.40 -17.54 3.91
N GLN A 134 -17.36 -18.09 5.13
CA GLN A 134 -16.33 -19.06 5.52
C GLN A 134 -16.38 -20.32 4.65
N ARG A 135 -17.57 -20.87 4.42
CA ARG A 135 -17.73 -22.06 3.58
C ARG A 135 -17.34 -21.80 2.12
N LEU A 136 -17.74 -20.67 1.55
CA LEU A 136 -17.32 -20.26 0.21
C LEU A 136 -15.80 -20.13 0.12
N THR A 137 -15.18 -19.54 1.14
CA THR A 137 -13.73 -19.41 1.23
C THR A 137 -13.01 -20.77 1.22
N GLU A 138 -13.51 -21.76 1.97
CA GLU A 138 -12.98 -23.13 1.95
C GLU A 138 -13.08 -23.77 0.56
N ILE A 139 -14.26 -23.66 -0.05
CA ILE A 139 -14.52 -24.20 -1.39
C ILE A 139 -13.62 -23.54 -2.43
N LEU A 140 -13.44 -22.22 -2.37
CA LEU A 140 -12.56 -21.51 -3.30
C LEU A 140 -11.08 -21.90 -3.11
N LYS A 141 -10.64 -22.23 -1.90
CA LYS A 141 -9.30 -22.80 -1.66
C LYS A 141 -9.14 -24.18 -2.30
N GLU A 142 -10.15 -25.04 -2.17
CA GLU A 142 -10.17 -26.36 -2.81
C GLU A 142 -10.15 -26.23 -4.33
N LEU A 143 -10.97 -25.33 -4.88
CA LEU A 143 -11.03 -25.00 -6.30
C LEU A 143 -9.67 -24.52 -6.85
N LEU A 144 -8.96 -23.65 -6.13
CA LEU A 144 -7.61 -23.19 -6.52
C LEU A 144 -6.58 -24.31 -6.58
N SER A 145 -6.83 -25.43 -5.89
CA SER A 145 -5.93 -26.59 -5.86
C SER A 145 -6.24 -27.62 -6.96
N LEU A 146 -7.32 -27.44 -7.74
CA LEU A 146 -7.69 -28.35 -8.83
C LEU A 146 -6.83 -28.10 -10.07
N GLU A 147 -6.37 -29.20 -10.69
CA GLU A 147 -5.67 -29.16 -11.97
C GLU A 147 -6.58 -28.61 -13.08
N GLU A 148 -7.86 -28.98 -13.06
CA GLU A 148 -8.89 -28.52 -14.00
C GLU A 148 -9.08 -27.00 -13.93
N PHE A 149 -9.00 -26.42 -12.73
CA PHE A 149 -9.08 -24.98 -12.56
C PHE A 149 -7.83 -24.28 -13.09
N ARG A 150 -6.65 -24.88 -12.88
CA ARG A 150 -5.40 -24.37 -13.42
C ARG A 150 -5.38 -24.42 -14.96
N GLU A 151 -5.85 -25.51 -15.55
CA GLU A 151 -5.98 -25.65 -17.00
C GLU A 151 -6.94 -24.63 -17.60
N TRP A 152 -8.11 -24.45 -16.97
CA TRP A 152 -9.05 -23.39 -17.37
C TRP A 152 -8.39 -22.01 -17.28
N PHE A 153 -7.68 -21.73 -16.18
CA PHE A 153 -7.02 -20.45 -15.95
C PHE A 153 -5.95 -20.13 -17.02
N ASP A 154 -5.07 -21.10 -17.32
CA ASP A 154 -3.99 -20.94 -18.29
C ASP A 154 -4.51 -20.74 -19.73
N LEU A 155 -5.72 -21.21 -20.03
CA LEU A 155 -6.36 -21.13 -21.35
C LEU A 155 -7.40 -20.02 -21.48
N TYR A 156 -7.84 -19.44 -20.37
CA TYR A 156 -8.86 -18.41 -20.38
C TYR A 156 -8.31 -17.10 -20.95
N HIS A 157 -8.86 -16.70 -22.10
CA HIS A 157 -8.60 -15.41 -22.72
C HIS A 157 -9.89 -14.59 -22.75
N PRO A 158 -9.91 -13.39 -22.16
CA PRO A 158 -11.04 -12.48 -22.27
C PRO A 158 -11.33 -12.21 -23.75
N SER A 159 -12.60 -12.31 -24.13
CA SER A 159 -13.08 -12.24 -25.52
C SER A 159 -12.83 -10.89 -26.24
N HIS A 160 -12.13 -9.95 -25.61
CA HIS A 160 -11.75 -8.66 -26.18
C HIS A 160 -10.40 -8.64 -26.91
N ASP A 161 -9.61 -9.74 -26.90
CA ASP A 161 -8.25 -9.76 -27.50
C ASP A 161 -7.97 -10.99 -28.38
N ILE A 162 -9.01 -11.61 -28.97
CA ILE A 162 -8.86 -12.83 -29.78
C ILE A 162 -8.06 -12.58 -31.07
N SER A 163 -8.04 -11.34 -31.60
CA SER A 163 -7.36 -11.03 -32.85
C SER A 163 -5.83 -11.10 -32.77
N SER A 164 -5.23 -10.76 -31.62
CA SER A 164 -3.78 -10.62 -31.46
C SER A 164 -3.08 -11.96 -31.14
N ILE A 165 -3.78 -12.92 -30.53
CA ILE A 165 -3.21 -14.21 -30.13
C ILE A 165 -3.26 -15.26 -31.25
N SER A 166 -4.30 -15.24 -32.12
CA SER A 166 -4.37 -16.16 -33.26
C SER A 166 -3.20 -16.01 -34.24
N GLU A 167 -2.64 -14.79 -34.32
CA GLU A 167 -1.45 -14.48 -35.12
C GLU A 167 -0.14 -14.87 -34.42
N LEU A 168 -0.11 -14.87 -33.08
CA LEU A 168 1.09 -15.23 -32.27
C LEU A 168 1.28 -16.74 -32.10
N LEU A 169 0.20 -17.52 -32.09
CA LEU A 169 0.23 -18.97 -31.87
C LEU A 169 0.03 -19.81 -33.15
N GLY A 170 -0.11 -19.18 -34.32
CA GLY A 170 -0.09 -19.88 -35.61
C GLY A 170 -1.20 -20.93 -35.80
N GLY A 171 -2.36 -20.73 -35.17
CA GLY A 171 -3.48 -21.66 -35.26
C GLY A 171 -4.73 -21.16 -34.54
N SER A 172 -5.91 -21.54 -35.04
CA SER A 172 -7.17 -21.31 -34.35
C SER A 172 -7.17 -22.04 -33.01
N PRO A 173 -7.79 -21.48 -31.94
CA PRO A 173 -7.93 -22.20 -30.69
C PRO A 173 -8.78 -23.44 -30.93
N LYS A 174 -8.19 -24.62 -30.68
CA LYS A 174 -8.90 -25.89 -30.66
C LYS A 174 -9.70 -25.99 -29.38
N ALA A 175 -10.99 -26.29 -29.46
CA ALA A 175 -11.72 -26.95 -28.37
C ALA A 175 -12.16 -28.32 -28.89
N PRO A 176 -12.08 -29.39 -28.08
CA PRO A 176 -13.32 -29.75 -27.39
C PRO A 176 -13.24 -30.36 -25.95
N ASP A 177 -12.08 -30.62 -25.34
CA ASP A 177 -12.04 -31.46 -24.12
C ASP A 177 -11.61 -30.75 -22.81
N TYR A 178 -11.56 -29.41 -22.78
CA TYR A 178 -11.15 -28.69 -21.56
C TYR A 178 -12.32 -28.40 -20.62
N PRO A 179 -12.11 -28.45 -19.30
CA PRO A 179 -13.13 -28.11 -18.32
C PRO A 179 -13.55 -26.64 -18.46
N THR A 180 -14.85 -26.41 -18.59
CA THR A 180 -15.43 -25.06 -18.54
C THR A 180 -15.46 -24.57 -17.09
N LEU A 181 -15.41 -23.24 -16.89
CA LEU A 181 -15.62 -22.68 -15.54
C LEU A 181 -16.93 -23.19 -14.94
N GLN A 182 -18.01 -23.20 -15.71
CA GLN A 182 -19.32 -23.68 -15.25
C GLN A 182 -19.27 -25.13 -14.75
N SER A 183 -18.61 -26.04 -15.48
CA SER A 183 -18.45 -27.43 -15.03
C SER A 183 -17.65 -27.56 -13.73
N ILE A 184 -16.64 -26.71 -13.53
CA ILE A 184 -15.84 -26.66 -12.30
C ILE A 184 -16.71 -26.15 -11.13
N LEU A 185 -17.51 -25.10 -11.36
CA LEU A 185 -18.40 -24.55 -10.34
C LEU A 185 -19.52 -25.52 -9.96
N ASP A 186 -20.06 -26.25 -10.93
CA ASP A 186 -21.09 -27.26 -10.69
C ASP A 186 -20.57 -28.43 -9.84
N TYR A 187 -19.30 -28.82 -10.00
CA TYR A 187 -18.64 -29.82 -9.13
C TYR A 187 -18.69 -29.40 -7.65
N PHE A 188 -18.55 -28.11 -7.36
CA PHE A 188 -18.62 -27.55 -6.00
C PHE A 188 -20.03 -27.11 -5.58
N ASN A 189 -21.06 -27.40 -6.37
CA ASN A 189 -22.43 -26.95 -6.13
C ASN A 189 -22.54 -25.42 -5.98
N ILE A 190 -21.71 -24.66 -6.70
CA ILE A 190 -21.79 -23.21 -6.77
C ILE A 190 -22.76 -22.82 -7.89
N THR A 191 -23.65 -21.88 -7.58
CA THR A 191 -24.48 -21.15 -8.54
C THR A 191 -24.09 -19.69 -8.54
N VAL A 192 -24.10 -19.09 -9.73
CA VAL A 192 -23.79 -17.68 -9.93
C VAL A 192 -25.11 -16.94 -10.06
N ASN A 193 -25.29 -15.88 -9.29
CA ASN A 193 -26.44 -15.00 -9.48
C ASN A 193 -26.26 -14.20 -10.78
N GLU A 194 -27.10 -14.46 -11.78
CA GLU A 194 -27.10 -13.77 -13.07
C GLU A 194 -27.59 -12.32 -12.93
N ALA A 195 -26.71 -11.41 -12.52
CA ALA A 195 -26.95 -9.99 -12.65
C ALA A 195 -26.47 -9.51 -14.03
N PRO A 196 -27.24 -8.65 -14.74
CA PRO A 196 -26.80 -8.07 -16.00
C PRO A 196 -25.44 -7.37 -15.85
N GLY A 197 -24.46 -7.75 -16.67
CA GLY A 197 -23.11 -7.19 -16.64
C GLY A 197 -22.13 -7.85 -15.66
N LEU A 198 -22.55 -8.90 -14.93
CA LEU A 198 -21.64 -9.68 -14.09
C LEU A 198 -20.72 -10.55 -14.95
N GLN A 199 -19.41 -10.29 -14.91
CA GLN A 199 -18.41 -11.11 -15.59
C GLN A 199 -17.77 -12.09 -14.60
N ILE A 200 -18.41 -13.24 -14.41
CA ILE A 200 -17.98 -14.21 -13.39
C ILE A 200 -16.60 -14.81 -13.71
N GLU A 201 -16.29 -15.00 -14.98
CA GLU A 201 -15.01 -15.50 -15.44
C GLU A 201 -13.86 -14.57 -15.03
N ALA A 202 -14.08 -13.26 -15.03
CA ALA A 202 -13.09 -12.29 -14.56
C ALA A 202 -12.78 -12.45 -13.06
N PHE A 203 -13.78 -12.80 -12.25
CA PHE A 203 -13.58 -13.06 -10.81
C PHE A 203 -12.65 -14.24 -10.61
N PHE A 204 -12.95 -15.35 -11.27
CA PHE A 204 -12.16 -16.57 -11.14
C PHE A 204 -10.78 -16.45 -11.77
N GLN A 205 -10.66 -15.72 -12.88
CA GLN A 205 -9.36 -15.41 -13.46
C GLN A 205 -8.50 -14.70 -12.42
N ARG A 206 -9.00 -13.61 -11.81
CA ARG A 206 -8.29 -12.86 -10.77
C ARG A 206 -7.87 -13.71 -9.58
N LEU A 207 -8.76 -14.59 -9.11
CA LEU A 207 -8.46 -15.53 -8.03
C LEU A 207 -7.28 -16.44 -8.40
N GLY A 208 -7.28 -16.97 -9.63
CA GLY A 208 -6.17 -17.74 -10.19
C GLY A 208 -4.87 -16.93 -10.28
N MET A 209 -4.92 -15.65 -10.66
CA MET A 209 -3.71 -14.82 -10.78
C MET A 209 -3.02 -14.61 -9.44
N MET A 210 -3.81 -14.28 -8.42
CA MET A 210 -3.31 -14.11 -7.06
C MET A 210 -2.71 -15.40 -6.49
N HIS A 211 -3.23 -16.56 -6.90
CA HIS A 211 -2.75 -17.84 -6.41
C HIS A 211 -1.57 -18.41 -7.20
N PHE A 212 -1.59 -18.32 -8.53
CA PHE A 212 -0.64 -18.98 -9.41
C PHE A 212 0.52 -18.10 -9.88
N LEU A 213 0.33 -16.78 -9.97
CA LEU A 213 1.30 -15.89 -10.61
C LEU A 213 1.93 -14.86 -9.68
N PHE A 214 1.30 -14.55 -8.54
CA PHE A 214 1.83 -13.62 -7.55
C PHE A 214 2.89 -14.27 -6.65
N GLU A 215 4.14 -14.30 -7.12
CA GLU A 215 5.29 -14.85 -6.35
C GLU A 215 5.50 -14.16 -4.98
N SER A 216 5.01 -12.92 -4.85
CA SER A 216 5.11 -12.06 -3.66
C SER A 216 4.09 -12.44 -2.56
N ILE A 217 3.03 -13.17 -2.91
CA ILE A 217 2.06 -13.76 -1.99
C ILE A 217 2.41 -15.24 -1.90
N GLU A 218 3.05 -15.65 -0.81
CA GLU A 218 3.36 -17.06 -0.59
C GLU A 218 2.05 -17.82 -0.37
N ASN A 219 1.57 -18.49 -1.42
CA ASN A 219 0.31 -19.24 -1.44
C ASN A 219 -0.87 -18.37 -0.99
N PHE A 220 -1.48 -17.61 -1.92
CA PHE A 220 -2.72 -16.88 -1.62
C PHE A 220 -3.70 -17.80 -0.88
N ALA A 221 -4.06 -17.39 0.34
CA ALA A 221 -5.15 -17.97 1.10
C ALA A 221 -5.96 -16.80 1.64
N PHE A 222 -7.28 -16.98 1.71
CA PHE A 222 -8.20 -15.96 2.21
C PHE A 222 -7.93 -15.55 3.67
N GLU A 223 -7.30 -16.45 4.44
CA GLU A 223 -6.83 -16.20 5.81
C GLU A 223 -5.38 -15.71 5.86
N ASN A 224 -4.66 -15.69 4.72
CA ASN A 224 -3.24 -15.40 4.70
C ASN A 224 -3.00 -13.99 5.24
N THR A 225 -2.22 -13.92 6.31
CA THR A 225 -1.74 -12.69 6.94
C THR A 225 -0.29 -12.41 6.60
N LYS A 226 0.36 -13.33 5.88
CA LYS A 226 1.80 -13.32 5.64
C LYS A 226 2.09 -12.97 4.19
N ILE A 227 2.33 -11.69 3.99
CA ILE A 227 3.02 -11.19 2.79
C ILE A 227 4.51 -11.22 3.12
N LYS A 228 5.35 -11.65 2.17
CA LYS A 228 6.80 -11.66 2.39
C LYS A 228 7.29 -10.23 2.57
N LYS A 229 7.83 -9.89 3.74
CA LYS A 229 8.55 -8.62 4.02
C LYS A 229 7.84 -7.36 3.48
N ILE A 230 6.70 -7.00 4.05
CA ILE A 230 6.07 -5.69 3.77
C ILE A 230 7.08 -4.58 4.12
N PRO A 231 7.31 -3.58 3.24
CA PRO A 231 8.06 -2.39 3.61
C PRO A 231 7.42 -1.76 4.85
N VAL A 232 8.18 -1.68 5.95
CA VAL A 232 7.67 -1.10 7.20
C VAL A 232 7.62 0.41 7.04
N SER A 233 6.42 0.98 7.15
CA SER A 233 6.27 2.44 7.23
C SER A 233 6.57 2.90 8.65
N GLU A 234 7.44 3.89 8.78
CA GLU A 234 7.79 4.56 10.03
C GLU A 234 7.31 6.02 9.97
N GLU A 235 7.00 6.61 11.12
CA GLU A 235 6.65 8.03 11.20
C GLU A 235 7.94 8.85 11.24
N PHE A 236 8.12 9.74 10.25
CA PHE A 236 9.25 10.64 10.14
C PHE A 236 8.84 12.08 10.46
N ILE A 237 9.79 12.81 11.05
CA ILE A 237 9.70 14.24 11.31
C ILE A 237 10.87 14.88 10.58
N ILE A 238 10.57 15.61 9.53
CA ILE A 238 11.58 16.29 8.73
C ILE A 238 11.70 17.71 9.25
N GLN A 239 12.88 18.01 9.80
CA GLN A 239 13.25 19.32 10.33
C GLN A 239 14.23 19.95 9.34
N GLY A 240 13.79 21.02 8.68
CA GLY A 240 14.56 21.70 7.64
C GLY A 240 13.69 22.37 6.59
N ASN A 241 14.32 22.90 5.54
CA ASN A 241 13.66 23.59 4.44
C ASN A 241 13.30 22.60 3.32
N CYS A 242 12.08 22.71 2.77
CA CYS A 242 11.76 22.15 1.46
C CYS A 242 12.40 23.08 0.41
N ILE A 243 13.36 22.56 -0.33
CA ILE A 243 14.16 23.35 -1.28
C ILE A 243 13.74 23.11 -2.72
N PHE A 244 13.00 22.04 -2.98
CA PHE A 244 12.51 21.72 -4.32
C PHE A 244 11.25 20.87 -4.23
N GLU A 245 10.29 21.20 -5.09
CA GLU A 245 9.05 20.44 -5.26
C GLU A 245 8.86 20.17 -6.74
N ASP A 246 8.52 18.92 -7.06
CA ASP A 246 8.15 18.49 -8.39
C ASP A 246 6.92 17.60 -8.31
N GLU A 247 6.02 17.75 -9.27
CA GLU A 247 4.89 16.85 -9.44
C GLU A 247 4.69 16.55 -10.90
N GLY A 248 4.29 15.32 -11.19
CA GLY A 248 4.20 14.90 -12.57
C GLY A 248 3.44 13.61 -12.78
N ARG A 249 3.28 13.30 -14.07
CA ARG A 249 2.72 12.02 -14.52
C ARG A 249 3.84 11.03 -14.77
N LEU A 250 3.55 9.78 -14.45
CA LEU A 250 4.46 8.69 -14.81
C LEU A 250 4.34 8.37 -16.30
N ASN A 251 5.42 7.82 -16.85
CA ASN A 251 5.48 7.44 -18.24
C ASN A 251 4.51 6.30 -18.51
N ASP A 252 4.03 6.26 -19.75
CA ASP A 252 3.12 5.20 -20.17
C ASP A 252 3.82 3.84 -20.10
N LYS A 253 5.12 3.71 -19.84
CA LYS A 253 5.80 2.41 -19.75
C LYS A 253 5.72 1.79 -18.36
N LEU A 254 5.82 2.60 -17.31
CA LEU A 254 5.54 2.17 -15.94
C LEU A 254 4.03 2.12 -15.73
N ALA A 255 3.28 3.12 -16.22
CA ALA A 255 1.82 3.06 -16.24
C ALA A 255 1.33 1.86 -17.05
N LYS A 256 1.81 1.58 -18.30
CA LYS A 256 1.56 0.33 -19.06
C LYS A 256 2.20 -0.92 -18.45
N ARG A 257 3.02 -0.83 -17.41
CA ARG A 257 3.54 -2.01 -16.68
C ARG A 257 2.74 -2.29 -15.42
N THR A 258 2.22 -1.26 -14.76
CA THR A 258 1.13 -1.37 -13.80
C THR A 258 -0.13 -1.80 -14.53
N GLU A 259 -0.40 -1.27 -15.73
CA GLU A 259 -1.35 -1.78 -16.73
C GLU A 259 -0.90 -3.18 -17.16
N LYS A 260 0.34 -3.51 -17.51
CA LYS A 260 0.70 -4.92 -17.76
C LYS A 260 0.41 -5.83 -16.54
N PHE A 261 0.61 -5.35 -15.32
CA PHE A 261 0.19 -6.02 -14.09
C PHE A 261 -1.33 -5.95 -13.84
N VAL A 262 -2.07 -5.07 -14.52
CA VAL A 262 -3.53 -4.85 -14.46
C VAL A 262 -4.13 -5.44 -15.75
N THR A 263 -4.01 -4.90 -16.95
CA THR A 263 -4.16 -5.59 -18.26
C THR A 263 -3.70 -7.06 -18.38
N ASP A 264 -2.48 -7.50 -18.00
CA ASP A 264 -2.16 -8.96 -18.02
C ASP A 264 -2.69 -9.69 -16.78
N TYR A 265 -3.09 -8.99 -15.69
CA TYR A 265 -3.61 -9.62 -14.45
C TYR A 265 -5.00 -9.21 -13.91
N SER A 266 -5.79 -8.52 -14.71
CA SER A 266 -7.02 -7.81 -14.34
C SER A 266 -7.79 -7.47 -15.61
N ALA A 267 -8.00 -8.46 -16.46
CA ALA A 267 -9.15 -8.39 -17.34
C ALA A 267 -10.43 -8.43 -16.47
N ASN A 268 -10.85 -7.23 -16.08
CA ASN A 268 -12.13 -6.80 -15.48
C ASN A 268 -12.25 -6.73 -13.93
N SER A 269 -12.69 -5.55 -13.49
CA SER A 269 -12.77 -4.98 -12.14
C SER A 269 -13.82 -5.49 -11.12
N PHE A 270 -13.62 -5.49 -9.78
CA PHE A 270 -14.72 -5.75 -8.80
C PHE A 270 -14.88 -4.75 -7.63
N ARG A 271 -15.78 -3.78 -7.74
CA ARG A 271 -16.37 -2.98 -6.66
C ARG A 271 -17.87 -2.96 -6.88
N PHE A 272 -18.63 -3.25 -5.84
CA PHE A 272 -20.09 -3.31 -5.91
C PHE A 272 -20.65 -2.04 -5.27
N ILE A 273 -21.51 -1.33 -5.99
CA ILE A 273 -22.35 -0.30 -5.39
C ILE A 273 -23.78 -0.82 -5.41
N GLU A 274 -24.34 -1.06 -4.23
CA GLU A 274 -25.75 -1.36 -4.04
C GLU A 274 -26.54 -0.05 -4.20
N SER A 275 -26.96 0.31 -5.41
CA SER A 275 -27.95 1.38 -5.63
C SER A 275 -29.26 0.78 -6.10
N SER A 276 -30.09 0.38 -5.14
CA SER A 276 -31.53 0.02 -5.19
C SER A 276 -32.12 -0.83 -6.32
N LEU A 277 -31.59 -0.90 -7.55
CA LEU A 277 -32.13 -1.66 -8.69
C LEU A 277 -31.11 -1.89 -9.84
N ASP A 278 -29.86 -1.39 -9.75
CA ASP A 278 -28.83 -1.56 -10.79
C ASP A 278 -27.56 -2.16 -10.17
N PHE A 279 -27.14 -3.33 -10.66
CA PHE A 279 -25.84 -3.92 -10.34
C PHE A 279 -24.79 -3.31 -11.28
N ARG A 280 -23.81 -2.59 -10.73
CA ARG A 280 -22.68 -2.06 -11.54
C ARG A 280 -21.36 -2.51 -10.91
N MET A 281 -20.58 -3.27 -11.69
CA MET A 281 -19.18 -3.53 -11.40
C MET A 281 -18.39 -2.25 -11.63
N ILE A 282 -17.67 -1.78 -10.62
CA ILE A 282 -16.69 -0.69 -10.73
C ILE A 282 -15.30 -1.27 -10.51
N ASP A 283 -14.28 -0.76 -11.17
CA ASP A 283 -12.94 -1.32 -11.15
C ASP A 283 -12.22 -1.22 -9.79
N CYS A 284 -12.15 -2.29 -9.00
CA CYS A 284 -11.31 -2.32 -7.77
C CYS A 284 -9.80 -2.38 -8.02
N ASP A 285 -9.34 -2.55 -9.25
CA ASP A 285 -7.91 -2.37 -9.59
C ASP A 285 -7.65 -0.99 -10.23
N SER A 286 -8.68 -0.30 -10.73
CA SER A 286 -8.54 1.10 -11.17
C SER A 286 -8.05 1.99 -10.04
N VAL A 287 -8.54 1.75 -8.81
CA VAL A 287 -8.15 2.46 -7.59
C VAL A 287 -6.66 2.28 -7.24
N LEU A 288 -6.05 1.20 -7.70
CA LEU A 288 -4.62 0.89 -7.58
C LEU A 288 -3.81 1.33 -8.80
N THR A 289 -4.43 2.01 -9.77
CA THR A 289 -3.73 2.54 -10.93
C THR A 289 -2.88 3.73 -10.52
N LEU A 290 -1.58 3.57 -10.69
CA LEU A 290 -0.60 4.59 -10.42
C LEU A 290 -0.60 5.63 -11.55
N TYR A 291 -0.93 6.89 -11.25
CA TYR A 291 -1.07 7.93 -12.28
C TYR A 291 -0.02 9.03 -12.20
N GLY A 292 0.60 9.22 -11.03
CA GLY A 292 1.51 10.34 -10.82
C GLY A 292 2.38 10.23 -9.58
N TYR A 293 3.15 11.28 -9.34
CA TYR A 293 4.02 11.42 -8.19
C TYR A 293 4.04 12.86 -7.68
N ILE A 294 4.42 13.00 -6.41
CA ILE A 294 4.95 14.23 -5.82
C ILE A 294 6.34 13.90 -5.29
N LEU A 295 7.31 14.75 -5.58
CA LEU A 295 8.67 14.67 -5.09
C LEU A 295 9.01 15.98 -4.39
N GLU A 296 9.36 15.90 -3.12
CA GLU A 296 9.85 17.04 -2.34
C GLU A 296 11.29 16.73 -1.91
N VAL A 297 12.19 17.71 -2.02
CA VAL A 297 13.57 17.59 -1.53
C VAL A 297 13.73 18.50 -0.34
N PHE A 298 14.13 17.91 0.78
CA PHE A 298 14.39 18.62 2.00
C PHE A 298 15.89 18.70 2.26
N MET A 299 16.34 19.89 2.68
CA MET A 299 17.63 20.09 3.32
C MET A 299 17.38 20.24 4.83
N THR A 300 17.94 19.31 5.61
CA THR A 300 17.87 19.36 7.07
C THR A 300 18.77 20.44 7.64
N ASP A 301 18.55 20.80 8.91
CA ASP A 301 19.39 21.76 9.65
C ASP A 301 20.88 21.35 9.70
N ASN A 302 21.17 20.06 9.53
CA ASN A 302 22.54 19.49 9.50
C ASN A 302 23.10 19.34 8.08
N LEU A 303 22.50 20.01 7.08
CA LEU A 303 22.90 19.94 5.65
C LEU A 303 22.83 18.53 5.04
N ASN A 304 22.02 17.64 5.61
CA ASN A 304 21.67 16.37 4.95
C ASN A 304 20.45 16.55 4.05
N PHE A 305 20.44 15.83 2.93
CA PHE A 305 19.40 15.94 1.92
C PHE A 305 18.54 14.68 1.87
N TYR A 306 17.23 14.86 1.75
CA TYR A 306 16.26 13.77 1.65
C TYR A 306 15.26 14.03 0.54
N ALA A 307 15.02 13.04 -0.31
CA ALA A 307 13.88 13.01 -1.21
C ALA A 307 12.69 12.34 -0.51
N CYS A 308 11.58 13.06 -0.46
CA CYS A 308 10.28 12.56 -0.05
C CYS A 308 9.44 12.32 -1.29
N LEU A 309 9.28 11.06 -1.66
CA LEU A 309 8.53 10.65 -2.83
C LEU A 309 7.16 10.12 -2.38
N ALA A 310 6.10 10.73 -2.88
CA ALA A 310 4.74 10.22 -2.75
C ALA A 310 4.25 9.74 -4.13
N LEU A 311 3.78 8.49 -4.18
CA LEU A 311 3.14 7.92 -5.35
C LEU A 311 1.62 8.09 -5.27
N LYS A 312 1.03 8.62 -6.35
CA LYS A 312 -0.40 8.91 -6.46
C LYS A 312 -1.14 7.81 -7.21
N TYR A 313 -2.13 7.24 -6.54
CA TYR A 313 -3.03 6.22 -7.08
C TYR A 313 -4.41 6.80 -7.30
N THR A 314 -5.20 6.24 -8.22
CA THR A 314 -6.57 6.72 -8.49
C THR A 314 -7.45 6.75 -7.24
N ASP A 315 -7.19 5.91 -6.23
CA ASP A 315 -7.67 6.14 -4.87
C ASP A 315 -6.76 7.12 -4.13
N ASP A 316 -7.23 8.35 -3.91
CA ASP A 316 -6.48 9.34 -3.14
C ASP A 316 -6.28 8.93 -1.66
N THR A 317 -7.02 7.91 -1.17
CA THR A 317 -6.78 7.33 0.16
C THR A 317 -5.57 6.40 0.21
N LEU A 318 -5.09 5.97 -0.94
CA LEU A 318 -3.89 5.15 -1.07
C LEU A 318 -2.71 6.04 -1.40
N ASN A 319 -1.85 6.25 -0.40
CA ASN A 319 -0.59 6.95 -0.60
C ASN A 319 0.55 6.05 -0.18
N ARG A 320 1.52 5.87 -1.08
CA ARG A 320 2.80 5.23 -0.76
C ARG A 320 3.85 6.33 -0.69
N ASN A 321 4.26 6.66 0.53
CA ASN A 321 5.29 7.65 0.79
C ASN A 321 6.61 6.93 1.07
N MET A 322 7.69 7.47 0.53
CA MET A 322 9.04 6.93 0.66
C MET A 322 9.99 8.08 0.99
N ILE A 323 10.89 7.84 1.94
CA ILE A 323 11.98 8.77 2.28
C ILE A 323 13.29 8.13 1.87
N ILE A 324 14.05 8.86 1.06
CA ILE A 324 15.28 8.40 0.43
C ILE A 324 16.37 9.43 0.72
N PRO A 325 17.43 9.09 1.48
CA PRO A 325 18.56 9.99 1.68
C PRO A 325 19.32 10.20 0.36
N LEU A 326 19.76 11.43 0.13
CA LEU A 326 20.50 11.84 -1.05
C LEU A 326 21.96 12.14 -0.69
N ASP A 327 22.89 11.70 -1.52
CA ASP A 327 24.29 12.05 -1.39
C ASP A 327 24.48 13.53 -1.78
N ALA A 328 24.99 14.34 -0.85
CA ALA A 328 25.24 15.76 -1.06
C ALA A 328 26.19 16.04 -2.24
N SER A 329 27.10 15.11 -2.55
CA SER A 329 28.06 15.20 -3.64
C SER A 329 27.47 14.82 -5.01
N ASP A 330 26.26 14.25 -5.05
CA ASP A 330 25.65 13.73 -6.27
C ASP A 330 24.11 13.90 -6.31
N ILE A 331 23.59 14.94 -5.64
CA ILE A 331 22.13 15.14 -5.44
C ILE A 331 21.38 15.13 -6.78
N VAL A 332 21.94 15.77 -7.81
CA VAL A 332 21.29 15.88 -9.13
C VAL A 332 21.14 14.52 -9.80
N ASP A 333 22.18 13.70 -9.82
CA ASP A 333 22.09 12.38 -10.47
C ASP A 333 21.33 11.38 -9.60
N ASN A 334 21.38 11.53 -8.28
CA ASN A 334 20.53 10.81 -7.33
C ASN A 334 19.03 11.02 -7.63
N LEU A 335 18.59 12.27 -7.83
CA LEU A 335 17.19 12.55 -8.20
C LEU A 335 16.84 12.01 -9.58
N LYS A 336 17.75 12.11 -10.56
CA LYS A 336 17.54 11.51 -11.89
C LYS A 336 17.36 10.00 -11.81
N LYS A 337 18.14 9.31 -10.97
CA LYS A 337 17.98 7.88 -10.72
C LYS A 337 16.59 7.60 -10.13
N ILE A 338 16.17 8.33 -9.11
CA ILE A 338 14.84 8.18 -8.48
C ILE A 338 13.71 8.36 -9.50
N LEU A 339 13.71 9.48 -10.23
CA LEU A 339 12.69 9.80 -11.23
C LEU A 339 12.66 8.78 -12.38
N LYS A 340 13.83 8.27 -12.80
CA LYS A 340 13.93 7.22 -13.81
C LYS A 340 13.37 5.88 -13.29
N THR A 341 13.65 5.52 -12.04
CA THR A 341 13.15 4.28 -11.40
C THR A 341 11.62 4.26 -11.36
N ILE A 342 10.99 5.36 -10.98
CA ILE A 342 9.53 5.50 -11.00
C ILE A 342 8.97 5.78 -12.40
N GLY A 343 9.84 5.99 -13.39
CA GLY A 343 9.44 6.26 -14.76
C GLY A 343 8.75 7.62 -14.96
N ALA A 344 9.12 8.69 -14.27
CA ALA A 344 8.58 10.03 -14.52
C ALA A 344 8.81 10.49 -15.98
N LYS A 345 7.84 11.19 -16.60
CA LYS A 345 7.93 11.67 -18.01
C LYS A 345 8.85 12.90 -18.19
N SER A 346 9.13 13.65 -17.12
CA SER A 346 9.77 14.96 -17.18
C SER A 346 10.77 15.09 -16.02
N LEU A 347 11.98 15.55 -16.31
CA LEU A 347 12.81 16.27 -15.34
C LEU A 347 12.47 17.74 -15.55
N HIS A 348 11.62 18.31 -14.69
CA HIS A 348 11.45 19.77 -14.66
C HIS A 348 12.83 20.38 -14.49
N SER A 349 13.19 21.25 -15.45
CA SER A 349 14.57 21.48 -15.92
C SER A 349 15.64 21.36 -14.82
N ASP A 350 16.66 20.53 -15.04
CA ASP A 350 17.87 20.41 -14.19
C ASP A 350 18.37 21.78 -13.69
N LEU A 351 18.21 22.83 -14.51
CA LEU A 351 18.58 24.20 -14.20
C LEU A 351 17.78 24.82 -13.05
N ALA A 352 16.46 24.60 -12.98
CA ALA A 352 15.62 25.11 -11.89
C ALA A 352 16.01 24.47 -10.55
N PHE A 353 16.21 23.16 -10.54
CA PHE A 353 16.67 22.46 -9.34
C PHE A 353 18.08 22.88 -8.92
N LYS A 354 19.02 22.99 -9.87
CA LYS A 354 20.38 23.50 -9.60
C LYS A 354 20.35 24.93 -9.05
N LYS A 355 19.45 25.80 -9.53
CA LYS A 355 19.30 27.15 -8.97
C LYS A 355 18.82 27.13 -7.53
N ALA A 356 17.79 26.33 -7.23
CA ALA A 356 17.28 26.20 -5.87
C ALA A 356 18.34 25.65 -4.89
N LEU A 357 19.15 24.68 -5.34
CA LEU A 357 20.31 24.20 -4.56
C LEU A 357 21.34 25.31 -4.29
N ALA A 358 21.63 26.15 -5.29
CA ALA A 358 22.61 27.23 -5.16
C ALA A 358 22.13 28.30 -4.17
N GLU A 359 20.84 28.65 -4.21
CA GLU A 359 20.22 29.66 -3.34
C GLU A 359 20.28 29.26 -1.86
N GLU A 360 20.23 27.97 -1.56
CA GLU A 360 20.33 27.42 -0.20
C GLU A 360 21.79 27.13 0.24
N GLY A 361 22.78 27.49 -0.59
CA GLY A 361 24.20 27.33 -0.28
C GLY A 361 24.73 25.90 -0.36
N ALA A 362 23.98 25.00 -1.03
CA ALA A 362 24.43 23.63 -1.25
C ALA A 362 25.62 23.60 -2.23
N THR A 363 26.57 22.69 -1.99
CA THR A 363 27.71 22.51 -2.89
C THR A 363 27.23 21.81 -4.15
N ILE A 364 27.06 22.54 -5.26
CA ILE A 364 26.67 21.93 -6.53
C ILE A 364 27.94 21.40 -7.22
N PRO A 365 28.03 20.09 -7.51
CA PRO A 365 29.14 19.56 -8.28
C PRO A 365 29.24 20.28 -9.64
N GLY A 366 30.39 20.91 -9.90
CA GLY A 366 30.67 21.63 -11.14
C GLY A 366 30.24 23.10 -11.18
N VAL A 367 29.78 23.70 -10.08
CA VAL A 367 29.57 25.16 -9.97
C VAL A 367 30.54 25.74 -8.95
N THR A 368 31.46 26.57 -9.41
CA THR A 368 32.37 27.34 -8.54
C THR A 368 31.76 28.72 -8.34
N LEU A 369 31.60 29.13 -7.08
CA LEU A 369 31.31 30.53 -6.75
C LEU A 369 32.50 31.36 -7.25
N LEU A 370 32.28 32.28 -8.19
CA LEU A 370 33.29 33.26 -8.56
C LEU A 370 33.10 34.45 -7.61
N ASP A 371 34.11 34.67 -6.76
CA ASP A 371 34.22 35.82 -5.84
C ASP A 371 34.12 37.16 -6.57
#